data_AF-A0A961AH80-F1
#
_entry.id   AF-A0A961AH80-F1
#
_cell.length_a   1.000
_cell.length_b   1.000
_cell.length_c   1.000
_cell.angle_alpha   90.00
_cell.angle_beta   90.00
_cell.angle_gamma   90.00
#
_symmetry.space_group_name_H-M   'P 1'
#
loop_
_entity.id
_entity.type
_entity.pdbx_description
1 polymer ?
#
loop_
_entity_poly.entity_id
_entity_poly.type
_entity_poly.pdbx_seq_one_letter_code
_entity_poly.pdbx_strand_id
1 'polypeptide(L)'
;MASVSGIFGGMWWQAYFESLDFAGWFNVAEAGLWFTLAGVVRWRGGPGSLVLALLVFGCTDGIEAQTGAWWRPWWLLVAKVACAACIAHGLWRWLRRAGGRLPAQTDSKPS
;
A
#
# COMPACT_ATOMS: atom_id res chain seq x y z
N MET A 1 -29.07 8.69 20.01
CA MET A 1 -27.77 8.81 19.32
C MET A 1 -26.75 8.04 20.13
N ALA A 2 -26.50 6.77 19.77
CA ALA A 2 -25.53 5.94 20.47
C ALA A 2 -24.12 6.39 20.07
N SER A 3 -23.31 6.77 21.06
CA SER A 3 -21.91 7.14 20.86
C SER A 3 -21.14 5.92 20.35
N VAL A 4 -20.64 5.99 19.12
CA VAL A 4 -19.85 4.93 18.45
C VAL A 4 -18.50 4.67 19.16
N SER A 5 -18.20 5.44 20.21
CA SER A 5 -16.96 5.46 20.99
C SER A 5 -16.64 4.17 21.77
N GLY A 6 -17.57 3.20 21.84
CA GLY A 6 -17.43 2.00 22.68
C GLY A 6 -16.89 0.74 22.01
N ILE A 7 -16.82 0.67 20.67
CA ILE A 7 -16.55 -0.60 19.96
C ILE A 7 -15.07 -0.74 19.55
N PHE A 8 -14.34 0.37 19.45
CA PHE A 8 -12.89 0.41 19.24
C PHE A 8 -12.30 1.28 20.34
N GLY A 9 -11.39 0.76 21.17
CA GLY A 9 -10.80 1.47 22.31
C GLY A 9 -10.27 2.86 21.95
N GLY A 10 -11.10 3.89 22.14
CA GLY A 10 -10.82 5.26 21.67
C GLY A 10 -9.62 5.91 22.35
N MET A 11 -9.30 5.51 23.58
CA MET A 11 -8.23 6.13 24.35
C MET A 11 -6.83 5.86 23.77
N TRP A 12 -6.61 4.68 23.18
CA TRP A 12 -5.30 4.28 22.67
C TRP A 12 -4.99 4.88 21.29
N TRP A 13 -6.01 5.03 20.45
CA TRP A 13 -5.86 5.64 19.13
C TRP A 13 -5.75 7.16 19.19
N GLN A 14 -6.51 7.81 20.08
CA GLN A 14 -6.41 9.26 20.28
C GLN A 14 -5.01 9.64 20.76
N ALA A 15 -4.51 8.98 21.81
CA ALA A 15 -3.15 9.19 22.29
C ALA A 15 -2.07 8.88 21.24
N TYR A 16 -2.29 7.87 20.38
CA TYR A 16 -1.39 7.56 19.29
C TYR A 16 -1.28 8.72 18.28
N PHE A 17 -2.39 9.22 17.75
CA PHE A 17 -2.37 10.31 16.77
C PHE A 17 -1.88 11.64 17.37
N GLU A 18 -2.15 11.89 18.66
CA GLU A 18 -1.61 13.05 19.39
C GLU A 18 -0.08 12.95 19.59
N SER A 19 0.48 11.74 19.63
CA SER A 19 1.91 11.52 19.77
C SER A 19 2.70 11.59 18.46
N LEU A 20 2.02 11.66 17.31
CA LEU A 20 2.67 11.69 16.00
C LEU A 20 3.29 13.07 15.71
N ASP A 21 4.57 13.06 15.38
CA ASP A 21 5.22 14.20 14.75
C ASP A 21 4.88 14.28 13.25
N PHE A 22 5.45 15.26 12.55
CA PHE A 22 5.22 15.42 11.11
C PHE A 22 5.62 14.18 10.30
N ALA A 23 6.73 13.53 10.68
CA ALA A 23 7.20 12.31 10.02
C ALA A 23 6.23 11.14 10.24
N GLY A 24 5.68 11.02 11.45
CA GLY A 24 4.64 10.06 11.79
C GLY A 24 3.37 10.24 10.96
N TRP A 25 2.88 11.47 10.81
CA TRP A 25 1.72 11.76 9.96
C TRP A 25 1.97 11.46 8.48
N PHE A 26 3.17 11.78 7.97
CA PHE A 26 3.57 11.44 6.63
C PHE A 26 3.54 9.92 6.40
N ASN A 27 4.14 9.15 7.32
CA ASN A 27 4.16 7.69 7.25
C ASN A 27 2.77 7.04 7.35
N VAL A 28 1.85 7.60 8.16
CA VAL A 28 0.45 7.14 8.20
C VAL A 28 -0.25 7.40 6.86
N ALA A 29 -0.02 8.56 6.26
CA ALA A 29 -0.58 8.88 4.94
C ALA A 29 -0.03 7.94 3.85
N GLU A 30 1.28 7.64 3.88
CA GLU A 30 1.89 6.66 2.99
C GLU A 30 1.31 5.25 3.20
N ALA A 31 1.17 4.79 4.44
CA ALA A 31 0.53 3.51 4.75
C ALA A 31 -0.88 3.44 4.13
N GLY A 32 -1.70 4.49 4.30
CA GLY A 32 -3.02 4.60 3.70
C GLY A 32 -3.01 4.50 2.17
N LEU A 33 -2.02 5.12 1.52
CA LEU A 33 -1.82 5.04 0.07
C LEU A 33 -1.55 3.59 -0.37
N TRP A 34 -0.67 2.87 0.31
CA TRP A 34 -0.34 1.49 -0.04
C TRP A 34 -1.53 0.53 0.13
N PHE A 35 -2.32 0.70 1.19
CA PHE A 35 -3.56 -0.06 1.37
C PHE A 35 -4.58 0.24 0.27
N THR A 36 -4.71 1.50 -0.14
CA THR A 36 -5.60 1.91 -1.24
C THR A 36 -5.14 1.26 -2.55
N LEU A 37 -3.85 1.29 -2.85
CA LEU A 37 -3.28 0.63 -4.03
C LEU A 37 -3.50 -0.87 -4.02
N ALA A 38 -3.35 -1.54 -2.87
CA ALA A 38 -3.64 -2.96 -2.72
C ALA A 38 -5.10 -3.27 -3.08
N GLY A 39 -6.04 -2.43 -2.62
CA GLY A 39 -7.45 -2.52 -2.98
C GLY A 39 -7.69 -2.34 -4.48
N VAL A 40 -7.10 -1.32 -5.09
CA VAL A 40 -7.21 -1.06 -6.54
C VAL A 40 -6.65 -2.23 -7.35
N VAL A 41 -5.45 -2.72 -7.02
CA VAL A 41 -4.82 -3.88 -7.67
C VAL A 41 -5.73 -5.10 -7.55
N ARG A 42 -6.28 -5.37 -6.37
CA ARG A 42 -7.18 -6.51 -6.16
C ARG A 42 -8.48 -6.39 -6.94
N TRP A 43 -9.06 -5.18 -7.00
CA TRP A 43 -10.29 -4.90 -7.75
C TRP A 43 -10.09 -5.06 -9.26
N ARG A 44 -8.93 -4.66 -9.78
CA ARG A 44 -8.55 -4.84 -11.20
C ARG A 44 -8.07 -6.25 -11.55
N GLY A 45 -8.22 -7.22 -10.64
CA GLY A 45 -7.81 -8.62 -10.88
C GLY A 45 -6.29 -8.81 -10.95
N GLY A 46 -5.52 -7.94 -10.32
CA GLY A 46 -4.07 -8.04 -10.22
C GLY A 46 -3.62 -9.25 -9.38
N PRO A 47 -2.33 -9.63 -9.47
CA PRO A 47 -1.81 -10.82 -8.80
C PRO A 47 -1.82 -10.67 -7.27
N GLY A 48 -2.24 -11.72 -6.57
CA GLY A 48 -2.31 -11.72 -5.10
C GLY A 48 -0.97 -11.45 -4.41
N SER A 49 0.15 -11.84 -5.02
CA SER A 49 1.50 -11.54 -4.50
C SER A 49 1.81 -10.04 -4.49
N LEU A 50 1.30 -9.27 -5.46
CA LEU A 50 1.45 -7.82 -5.50
C LEU A 50 0.59 -7.15 -4.44
N VAL A 51 -0.63 -7.64 -4.24
CA VAL A 51 -1.52 -7.20 -3.15
C VAL A 51 -0.83 -7.44 -1.80
N LEU A 52 -0.32 -8.65 -1.56
CA LEU A 52 0.37 -8.98 -0.31
C LEU A 52 1.61 -8.09 -0.08
N ALA A 53 2.42 -7.86 -1.11
CA ALA A 53 3.59 -6.99 -1.00
C ALA A 53 3.22 -5.55 -0.65
N LEU A 54 2.15 -5.00 -1.25
CA LEU A 54 1.62 -3.66 -0.93
C LEU A 54 1.10 -3.57 0.51
N LEU A 55 0.37 -4.58 0.98
CA LEU A 55 -0.13 -4.64 2.36
C LEU A 55 1.01 -4.69 3.36
N VAL A 56 2.01 -5.55 3.13
CA VAL A 56 3.17 -5.68 4.01
C VAL A 56 3.98 -4.37 4.02
N PHE A 57 4.16 -3.72 2.86
CA PHE A 57 4.84 -2.43 2.79
C PHE A 57 4.08 -1.34 3.58
N GLY A 58 2.77 -1.24 3.42
CA GLY A 58 1.94 -0.31 4.19
C GLY A 58 1.99 -0.57 5.72
N CYS A 59 2.06 -1.84 6.14
CA CYS A 59 2.27 -2.17 7.55
C CYS A 59 3.65 -1.70 8.06
N THR A 60 4.70 -1.79 7.25
CA THR A 60 6.03 -1.30 7.65
C THR A 60 6.06 0.22 7.83
N ASP A 61 5.31 0.99 7.02
CA ASP A 61 5.19 2.44 7.18
C ASP A 61 4.40 2.80 8.44
N GLY A 62 3.35 2.03 8.77
CA GLY A 62 2.62 2.21 10.03
C GLY A 62 3.46 1.95 11.29
N ILE A 63 4.39 0.99 11.24
CA ILE A 63 5.36 0.75 12.33
C ILE A 63 6.39 1.89 12.40
N GLU A 64 6.75 2.48 11.26
CA GLU A 64 7.64 3.63 11.22
C GLU A 64 7.03 4.86 11.90
N ALA A 65 5.72 5.07 11.71
CA ALA A 65 5.00 6.14 12.41
C ALA A 65 5.04 6.01 13.95
N GLN A 66 5.22 4.80 14.49
CA GLN A 66 5.38 4.55 15.92
C GLN A 66 6.82 4.70 16.41
N THR A 67 7.79 4.38 15.55
CA THR A 67 9.20 4.28 15.93
C THR A 67 9.98 5.56 15.65
N GLY A 68 9.45 6.45 14.81
CA GLY A 68 10.07 7.74 14.45
C GLY A 68 11.39 7.61 13.68
N ALA A 69 11.81 6.40 13.33
CA ALA A 69 13.10 6.12 12.71
C ALA A 69 12.97 5.08 11.59
N TRP A 70 13.14 5.52 10.34
CA TRP A 70 13.05 4.67 9.15
C TRP A 70 14.08 3.53 9.09
N TRP A 71 15.19 3.63 9.86
CA TRP A 71 16.26 2.62 9.90
C TRP A 71 16.25 1.73 11.15
N ARG A 72 15.39 2.00 12.15
CA ARG A 72 15.33 1.20 13.38
C ARG A 72 13.92 0.67 13.64
N PRO A 73 13.76 -0.65 13.73
CA PRO A 73 14.77 -1.72 13.59
C PRO A 73 15.15 -2.05 12.13
N TRP A 74 16.41 -2.44 11.90
CA TRP A 74 17.01 -2.68 10.57
C TRP A 74 16.27 -3.71 9.70
N TRP A 75 15.55 -4.65 10.31
CA TRP A 75 14.76 -5.64 9.60
C TRP A 75 13.57 -5.03 8.85
N LEU A 76 13.04 -3.89 9.30
CA LEU A 76 11.99 -3.16 8.56
C LEU A 76 12.53 -2.65 7.23
N LEU A 77 13.76 -2.16 7.21
CA LEU A 77 14.40 -1.68 5.99
C LEU A 77 14.61 -2.84 5.00
N VAL A 78 15.04 -4.02 5.47
CA VAL A 78 15.15 -5.22 4.63
C VAL A 78 13.77 -5.63 4.08
N ALA A 79 12.74 -5.64 4.93
CA ALA A 79 11.37 -5.95 4.51
C ALA A 79 10.83 -4.96 3.48
N LYS A 80 11.08 -3.65 3.67
CA LYS A 80 10.71 -2.60 2.72
C LYS A 80 11.39 -2.80 1.37
N VAL A 81 12.71 -3.03 1.35
CA VAL A 81 13.46 -3.26 0.10
C VAL A 81 12.95 -4.52 -0.61
N ALA A 82 12.72 -5.61 0.11
CA ALA A 82 12.17 -6.84 -0.46
C ALA A 82 10.76 -6.64 -1.03
N CYS A 83 9.87 -5.98 -0.29
CA CYS A 83 8.53 -5.65 -0.76
C CYS A 83 8.57 -4.70 -1.96
N ALA A 84 9.39 -3.66 -1.95
CA ALA A 84 9.55 -2.74 -3.07
C ALA A 84 10.01 -3.45 -4.34
N ALA A 85 10.97 -4.39 -4.23
CA ALA A 85 11.40 -5.21 -5.35
C ALA A 85 10.27 -6.10 -5.90
N CYS A 86 9.49 -6.74 -5.01
CA CYS A 86 8.32 -7.54 -5.38
C CYS A 86 7.23 -6.69 -6.05
N ILE A 87 6.98 -5.49 -5.54
CA ILE A 87 6.01 -4.53 -6.09
C ILE A 87 6.46 -4.11 -7.50
N ALA A 88 7.70 -3.64 -7.64
CA ALA A 88 8.24 -3.20 -8.92
C ALA A 88 8.20 -4.33 -9.96
N HIS A 89 8.67 -5.52 -9.60
CA HIS A 89 8.67 -6.68 -10.49
C HIS A 89 7.24 -7.15 -10.84
N GLY A 90 6.36 -7.24 -9.84
CA GLY A 90 4.97 -7.66 -10.02
C GLY A 90 4.16 -6.67 -10.86
N LEU A 91 4.31 -5.37 -10.58
CA LEU A 91 3.68 -4.28 -11.31
C LEU A 91 4.18 -4.24 -12.76
N TRP A 92 5.50 -4.30 -12.97
CA TRP A 92 6.08 -4.32 -14.32
C TRP A 92 5.57 -5.50 -15.15
N ARG A 93 5.47 -6.68 -14.53
CA ARG A 93 4.95 -7.88 -15.20
C ARG A 93 3.45 -7.78 -15.49
N TRP A 94 2.67 -7.18 -14.58
CA TRP A 94 1.24 -6.95 -14.78
C TRP A 94 0.97 -5.91 -15.87
N LEU A 95 1.67 -4.77 -15.85
CA LEU A 95 1.54 -3.71 -16.84
C LEU A 95 1.98 -4.18 -18.24
N ARG A 96 3.06 -4.97 -18.36
CA ARG A 96 3.44 -5.57 -19.66
C ARG A 96 2.36 -6.47 -20.25
N ARG A 97 1.68 -7.26 -19.41
CA ARG A 97 0.56 -8.10 -19.86
C ARG A 97 -0.67 -7.28 -20.23
N ALA A 98 -0.91 -6.17 -19.54
CA ALA A 98 -2.01 -5.26 -19.84
C ALA A 98 -1.76 -4.48 -21.14
N GLY A 99 -0.53 -4.00 -21.37
CA GLY A 99 -0.14 -3.29 -22.59
C GLY A 99 -0.17 -4.15 -23.85
N GLY A 100 0.05 -5.46 -23.74
CA GLY A 100 -0.13 -6.40 -24.85
C GLY A 100 -1.59 -6.72 -25.20
N ARG A 101 -2.57 -6.19 -24.45
CA ARG A 101 -4.02 -6.32 -24.71
C ARG A 101 -4.65 -5.01 -25.16
N LEU A 102 -3.88 -4.02 -25.59
CA LEU A 102 -4.47 -2.96 -26.42
C LEU A 102 -5.09 -3.65 -27.63
N PRO A 103 -6.41 -3.52 -27.86
CA PRO A 103 -7.05 -4.21 -28.96
C PRO A 103 -6.32 -3.80 -30.23
N ALA A 104 -5.85 -4.79 -30.98
CA ALA A 104 -5.47 -4.59 -32.36
C ALA A 104 -6.64 -3.84 -33.00
N GLN A 105 -6.44 -2.54 -33.21
CA GLN A 105 -7.42 -1.68 -33.84
C GLN A 105 -7.75 -2.36 -35.15
N THR A 106 -9.02 -2.71 -35.30
CA THR A 106 -9.59 -3.36 -36.47
C THR A 106 -9.24 -2.53 -37.69
N ASP A 107 -8.20 -2.97 -38.39
CA ASP A 107 -7.89 -2.57 -39.74
C ASP A 107 -8.93 -3.26 -40.63
N SER A 108 -10.13 -2.68 -40.68
CA SER A 108 -11.16 -3.08 -41.63
C SER A 108 -11.64 -1.84 -42.36
N LYS A 109 -10.78 -1.32 -43.24
CA LYS A 109 -11.26 -0.76 -44.49
C LYS A 109 -11.37 -1.91 -45.48
N PRO A 110 -12.58 -2.19 -46.00
CA PRO A 110 -12.65 -2.35 -47.44
C PRO A 110 -13.76 -1.49 -48.04
N SER A 111 -13.32 -0.74 -49.07
CA SER A 111 -14.03 -0.27 -50.27
C SER A 111 -15.43 0.30 -50.13
#